data_AF-A0A2S9SNV5-F1
#
_entry.id   AF-A0A2S9SNV5-F1
#
_cell.length_a   1.000
_cell.length_b   1.000
_cell.length_c   1.000
_cell.angle_alpha   90.00
_cell.angle_beta   90.00
_cell.angle_gamma   90.00
#
_symmetry.space_group_name_H-M   'P 1'
#
loop_
_entity.id
_entity.type
_entity.pdbx_description
1 polymer ?
#
loop_
_entity_poly.entity_id
_entity_poly.type
_entity_poly.pdbx_seq_one_letter_code
_entity_poly.pdbx_strand_id
1 'polypeptide(L)'
;MFLIENYNMIFLVCLVLILLTIFVMMKIVFDKFKKLNTKLDGIDDYLLENAKKLNVMAEEILENNKNIKLNNEFILKTSLELKNVREHDFVNFNKDIKLLISNIENKIENYIKYQDKTTINLGTKLDSYFVNITKIISTLKIDNLISITNEINKYRQGVLEDEFFLQEVGHCKVVKFTDKSNNDFTEVFYNDLGEKLYAETYSENKLKLLIKYQNDRIKEGIEFDKNGNEIFEYFYNEAEEISKKIEYEYDNNGKRIKEEVNY
;
A
#
# COMPACT_ATOMS: atom_id res chain seq x y z
N MET A 1 86.17 -36.14 145.21
CA MET A 1 85.21 -36.64 144.19
C MET A 1 84.43 -35.46 143.59
N PHE A 2 85.14 -34.41 143.19
CA PHE A 2 84.61 -33.08 142.83
C PHE A 2 84.53 -32.88 141.29
N LEU A 3 84.93 -33.91 140.52
CA LEU A 3 85.07 -33.87 139.06
C LEU A 3 83.85 -34.45 138.31
N ILE A 4 82.95 -35.17 138.99
CA ILE A 4 81.77 -35.81 138.36
C ILE A 4 80.57 -34.85 138.28
N GLU A 5 80.38 -33.95 139.24
CA GLU A 5 79.25 -33.00 139.24
C GLU A 5 79.39 -31.88 138.19
N ASN A 6 80.61 -31.41 137.92
CA ASN A 6 80.87 -30.36 136.93
C ASN A 6 80.68 -30.86 135.48
N TYR A 7 80.98 -32.13 135.21
CA TYR A 7 80.74 -32.77 133.92
C TYR A 7 79.25 -32.90 133.62
N ASN A 8 78.43 -33.23 134.62
CA ASN A 8 76.98 -33.30 134.48
C ASN A 8 76.35 -31.93 134.23
N MET A 9 76.82 -30.87 134.90
CA MET A 9 76.36 -29.49 134.65
C MET A 9 76.74 -28.98 133.25
N ILE A 10 77.97 -29.19 132.80
CA ILE A 10 78.41 -28.81 131.45
C ILE A 10 77.67 -29.61 130.37
N PHE A 11 77.46 -30.91 130.59
CA PHE A 11 76.69 -31.76 129.69
C PHE A 11 75.23 -31.29 129.59
N LEU A 12 74.61 -30.93 130.72
CA LEU A 12 73.24 -30.40 130.76
C LEU A 12 73.12 -29.07 129.99
N VAL A 13 74.08 -28.15 130.18
CA VAL A 13 74.10 -26.86 129.46
C VAL A 13 74.29 -27.06 127.95
N CYS A 14 75.19 -27.95 127.54
CA CYS A 14 75.37 -28.30 126.13
C CYS A 14 74.11 -28.96 125.54
N LEU A 15 73.45 -29.85 126.28
CA LEU A 15 72.19 -30.47 125.86
C LEU A 15 71.08 -29.44 125.69
N VAL A 16 70.96 -28.49 126.62
CA VAL A 16 69.99 -27.39 126.53
C VAL A 16 70.27 -26.50 125.33
N LEU A 17 71.54 -26.15 125.06
CA LEU A 17 71.91 -25.36 123.88
C LEU A 17 71.64 -26.11 122.55
N ILE A 18 71.88 -27.42 122.51
CA ILE A 18 71.53 -28.27 121.36
C ILE A 18 70.01 -28.32 121.17
N LEU A 19 69.23 -28.50 122.24
CA LEU A 19 67.77 -28.49 122.18
C LEU A 19 67.22 -27.13 121.74
N LEU A 20 67.82 -26.02 122.21
CA LEU A 20 67.42 -24.67 121.83
C LEU A 20 67.72 -24.37 120.37
N THR A 21 68.88 -24.79 119.87
CA THR A 21 69.24 -24.65 118.44
C THR A 21 68.36 -25.51 117.55
N ILE A 22 68.02 -26.74 117.95
CA ILE A 22 67.05 -27.60 117.26
C ILE A 22 65.66 -26.91 117.24
N PHE A 23 65.22 -26.34 118.36
CA PHE A 23 63.94 -25.65 118.45
C PHE A 23 63.88 -24.41 117.54
N VAL A 24 64.93 -23.59 117.54
CA VAL A 24 65.04 -22.42 116.65
C VAL A 24 65.07 -22.86 115.19
N MET A 25 65.81 -23.92 114.85
CA MET A 25 65.83 -24.48 113.49
C MET A 25 64.45 -25.02 113.09
N MET A 26 63.75 -25.76 113.96
CA MET A 26 62.38 -26.22 113.69
C MET A 26 61.42 -25.05 113.48
N LYS A 27 61.53 -23.97 114.26
CA LYS A 27 60.69 -22.78 114.09
C LYS A 27 60.93 -22.10 112.75
N ILE A 28 62.20 -21.92 112.34
CA ILE A 28 62.55 -21.34 111.03
C ILE A 28 62.02 -22.22 109.88
N VAL A 29 62.16 -23.54 110.00
CA VAL A 29 61.62 -24.49 109.02
C VAL A 29 60.11 -24.39 108.96
N PHE A 30 59.43 -24.37 110.12
CA PHE A 30 57.98 -24.28 110.20
C PHE A 30 57.45 -22.96 109.63
N ASP A 31 58.08 -21.82 109.92
CA ASP A 31 57.70 -20.51 109.37
C ASP A 31 57.90 -20.47 107.84
N LYS A 32 58.98 -21.08 107.31
CA LYS A 32 59.18 -21.24 105.87
C LYS A 32 58.12 -22.14 105.23
N PHE A 33 57.78 -23.27 105.87
CA PHE A 33 56.71 -24.17 105.43
C PHE A 33 55.36 -23.46 105.41
N LYS A 34 55.03 -22.71 106.47
CA LYS A 34 53.79 -21.93 106.56
C LYS A 34 53.70 -20.90 105.44
N LYS A 35 54.78 -20.16 105.16
CA LYS A 35 54.84 -19.19 104.07
C LYS A 35 54.72 -19.86 102.69
N LEU A 36 55.31 -21.04 102.52
CA LEU A 36 55.17 -21.83 101.30
C LEU A 36 53.71 -22.29 101.10
N ASN A 37 53.07 -22.79 102.15
CA ASN A 37 51.68 -23.25 102.11
C ASN A 37 50.72 -22.10 101.73
N THR A 38 50.87 -20.93 102.34
CA THR A 38 50.04 -19.76 101.98
C THR A 38 50.22 -19.30 100.52
N LYS A 39 51.41 -19.50 99.94
CA LYS A 39 51.64 -19.22 98.51
C LYS A 39 51.01 -20.29 97.62
N LEU A 40 51.02 -21.55 98.08
CA LEU A 40 50.39 -22.67 97.38
C LEU A 40 48.87 -22.48 97.35
N ASP A 41 48.27 -22.12 98.49
CA ASP A 41 46.84 -21.81 98.58
C ASP A 41 46.44 -20.68 97.60
N GLY A 42 47.24 -19.61 97.51
CA GLY A 42 47.00 -18.52 96.56
C GLY A 42 47.17 -18.92 95.09
N ILE A 43 48.00 -19.93 94.78
CA ILE A 43 48.12 -20.50 93.43
C ILE A 43 46.90 -21.36 93.12
N ASP A 44 46.44 -22.19 94.06
CA ASP A 44 45.28 -23.05 93.90
C ASP A 44 44.00 -22.22 93.69
N ASP A 45 43.81 -21.14 94.44
CA ASP A 45 42.70 -20.20 94.24
C ASP A 45 42.74 -19.56 92.84
N TYR A 46 43.92 -19.14 92.38
CA TYR A 46 44.11 -18.56 91.05
C TYR A 46 43.85 -19.57 89.92
N LEU A 47 44.30 -20.81 90.09
CA LEU A 47 44.03 -21.90 89.16
C LEU A 47 42.54 -22.24 89.11
N LEU A 48 41.86 -22.28 90.25
CA LEU A 48 40.44 -22.53 90.35
C LEU A 48 39.61 -21.41 89.68
N GLU A 49 39.98 -20.14 89.88
CA GLU A 49 39.33 -19.01 89.22
C GLU A 49 39.50 -19.05 87.70
N ASN A 50 40.70 -19.35 87.20
CA ASN A 50 40.95 -19.49 85.77
C ASN A 50 40.24 -20.70 85.16
N ALA A 51 40.17 -21.82 85.85
CA ALA A 51 39.41 -22.99 85.41
C ALA A 51 37.91 -22.66 85.26
N LYS A 52 37.33 -21.90 86.21
CA LYS A 52 35.94 -21.42 86.13
C LYS A 52 35.74 -20.49 84.92
N LYS A 53 36.63 -19.51 84.72
CA LYS A 53 36.57 -18.58 83.57
C LYS A 53 36.69 -19.33 82.24
N LEU A 54 37.57 -20.32 82.16
CA LEU A 54 37.75 -21.15 80.97
C LEU A 54 36.49 -21.98 80.67
N ASN A 55 35.83 -22.52 81.69
CA ASN A 55 34.60 -23.28 81.50
C ASN A 55 33.46 -22.40 80.97
N VAL A 56 33.28 -21.20 81.54
CA VAL A 56 32.28 -20.23 81.04
C VAL A 56 32.56 -19.87 79.58
N MET A 57 33.82 -19.57 79.24
CA MET A 57 34.22 -19.27 77.86
C MET A 57 33.97 -20.46 76.91
N ALA A 58 34.23 -21.68 77.35
CA ALA A 58 33.96 -22.89 76.57
C ALA A 58 32.46 -23.10 76.31
N GLU A 59 31.62 -22.85 77.32
CA GLU A 59 30.16 -22.93 77.21
C GLU A 59 29.62 -21.86 76.23
N GLU A 60 30.11 -20.62 76.32
CA GLU A 60 29.75 -19.54 75.40
C GLU A 60 30.16 -19.85 73.94
N ILE A 61 31.37 -20.38 73.74
CA ILE A 61 31.84 -20.79 72.40
C ILE A 61 30.96 -21.92 71.86
N LEU A 62 30.61 -22.90 72.69
CA LEU A 62 29.77 -24.02 72.28
C LEU A 62 28.38 -23.54 71.86
N GLU A 63 27.79 -22.61 72.62
CA GLU A 63 26.47 -22.07 72.31
C GLU A 63 26.51 -21.20 71.04
N ASN A 64 27.53 -20.38 70.87
CA ASN A 64 27.74 -19.62 69.63
C ASN A 64 27.89 -20.54 68.41
N ASN A 65 28.62 -21.65 68.53
CA ASN A 65 28.76 -22.62 67.46
C ASN A 65 27.44 -23.31 67.09
N LYS A 66 26.58 -23.62 68.07
CA LYS A 66 25.23 -24.14 67.80
C LYS A 66 24.39 -23.11 67.04
N ASN A 67 24.43 -21.84 67.46
CA ASN A 67 23.70 -20.76 66.80
C ASN A 67 24.19 -20.52 65.37
N ILE A 68 25.51 -20.55 65.14
CA ILE A 68 26.10 -20.46 63.80
C ILE A 68 25.61 -21.61 62.92
N LYS A 69 25.60 -22.84 63.43
CA LYS A 69 25.12 -24.00 62.69
C LYS A 69 23.64 -23.84 62.30
N LEU A 70 22.79 -23.44 63.24
CA LEU A 70 21.37 -23.21 62.99
C LEU A 70 21.14 -22.11 61.93
N ASN A 71 21.88 -21.00 62.03
CA ASN A 71 21.80 -19.90 61.06
C ASN A 71 22.24 -20.35 59.66
N ASN A 72 23.31 -21.15 59.56
CA ASN A 72 23.76 -21.69 58.28
C ASN A 72 22.72 -22.62 57.64
N GLU A 73 22.06 -23.47 58.44
CA GLU A 73 20.96 -24.32 57.95
C GLU A 73 19.77 -23.48 57.46
N PHE A 74 19.42 -22.41 58.19
CA PHE A 74 18.37 -21.48 57.78
C PHE A 74 18.70 -20.72 56.49
N ILE A 75 19.94 -20.22 56.36
CA ILE A 75 20.42 -19.56 55.15
C ILE A 75 20.38 -20.53 53.96
N LEU A 76 20.82 -21.77 54.15
CA LEU A 76 20.81 -22.78 53.09
C LEU A 76 19.37 -23.05 52.62
N LYS A 77 18.44 -23.28 53.55
CA LYS A 77 17.03 -23.51 53.23
C LYS A 77 16.41 -22.33 52.48
N THR A 78 16.62 -21.11 52.99
CA THR A 78 16.13 -19.88 52.34
C THR A 78 16.70 -19.70 50.94
N SER A 79 18.00 -20.01 50.76
CA SER A 79 18.64 -19.92 49.44
C SER A 79 18.04 -20.91 48.43
N LEU A 80 17.67 -22.12 48.89
CA LEU A 80 17.05 -23.14 48.05
C LEU A 80 15.62 -22.74 47.67
N GLU A 81 14.85 -22.22 48.63
CA GLU A 81 13.49 -21.71 48.37
C GLU A 81 13.51 -20.55 47.38
N LEU A 82 14.41 -19.59 47.55
CA LEU A 82 14.60 -18.47 46.61
C LEU A 82 14.98 -18.92 45.21
N LYS A 83 15.81 -19.97 45.10
CA LYS A 83 16.17 -20.56 43.81
C LYS A 83 14.95 -21.18 43.13
N ASN A 84 14.16 -21.96 43.86
CA ASN A 84 12.98 -22.63 43.32
C ASN A 84 11.91 -21.63 42.88
N VAL A 85 11.65 -20.59 43.68
CA VAL A 85 10.72 -19.51 43.32
C VAL A 85 11.18 -18.81 42.04
N ARG A 86 12.47 -18.46 41.95
CA ARG A 86 13.04 -17.82 40.76
C ARG A 86 12.89 -18.70 39.51
N GLU A 87 13.18 -20.00 39.61
CA GLU A 87 13.05 -20.92 38.49
C GLU A 87 11.60 -21.07 38.04
N HIS A 88 10.67 -21.24 38.98
CA HIS A 88 9.24 -21.36 38.69
C HIS A 88 8.68 -20.08 38.04
N ASP A 89 8.96 -18.92 38.60
CA ASP A 89 8.45 -17.64 38.11
C ASP A 89 9.01 -17.32 36.72
N PHE A 90 10.29 -17.61 36.48
CA PHE A 90 10.91 -17.39 35.18
C PHE A 90 10.36 -18.34 34.10
N VAL A 91 10.11 -19.60 34.46
CA VAL A 91 9.50 -20.58 33.53
C VAL A 91 8.08 -20.16 33.16
N ASN A 92 7.28 -19.74 34.14
CA ASN A 92 5.91 -19.28 33.88
C ASN A 92 5.89 -18.01 33.05
N PHE A 93 6.72 -17.03 33.40
CA PHE A 93 6.86 -15.79 32.63
C PHE A 93 7.25 -16.07 31.17
N ASN A 94 8.20 -16.97 30.94
CA ASN A 94 8.59 -17.37 29.59
C ASN A 94 7.46 -18.08 28.82
N LYS A 95 6.65 -18.90 29.50
CA LYS A 95 5.48 -19.57 28.90
C LYS A 95 4.43 -18.54 28.50
N ASP A 96 4.16 -17.55 29.35
CA ASP A 96 3.20 -16.49 29.07
C ASP A 96 3.65 -15.62 27.90
N ILE A 97 4.94 -15.27 27.83
CA ILE A 97 5.53 -14.57 26.68
C ILE A 97 5.33 -15.38 25.39
N LYS A 98 5.63 -16.68 25.39
CA LYS A 98 5.46 -17.53 24.20
C LYS A 98 4.01 -17.60 23.74
N LEU A 99 3.08 -17.73 24.69
CA LEU A 99 1.64 -17.73 24.38
C LEU A 99 1.21 -16.39 23.77
N LEU A 100 1.70 -15.28 24.33
CA LEU A 100 1.39 -13.94 23.84
C LEU A 100 1.95 -13.71 22.43
N ILE A 101 3.18 -14.16 22.16
CA ILE A 101 3.80 -14.11 20.83
C ILE A 101 2.95 -14.87 19.81
N SER A 102 2.58 -16.13 20.11
CA SER A 102 1.75 -16.93 19.21
C SER A 102 0.39 -16.29 18.92
N ASN A 103 -0.23 -15.67 19.93
CA ASN A 103 -1.49 -14.94 19.74
C ASN A 103 -1.32 -13.69 18.85
N ILE A 104 -0.19 -12.98 18.96
CA ILE A 104 0.12 -11.82 18.12
C ILE A 104 0.37 -12.27 16.68
N GLU A 105 1.17 -13.31 16.48
CA GLU A 105 1.46 -13.88 15.15
C GLU A 105 0.16 -14.27 14.42
N ASN A 106 -0.73 -14.98 15.10
CA ASN A 106 -2.04 -15.36 14.54
C ASN A 106 -2.90 -14.15 14.16
N LYS A 107 -2.90 -13.09 14.98
CA LYS A 107 -3.64 -11.85 14.67
C LYS A 107 -3.05 -11.12 13.46
N ILE A 108 -1.72 -11.06 13.36
CA ILE A 108 -1.03 -10.46 12.21
C ILE A 108 -1.34 -11.23 10.94
N GLU A 109 -1.27 -12.57 10.96
CA GLU A 109 -1.55 -13.39 9.78
C GLU A 109 -3.00 -13.20 9.28
N ASN A 110 -3.96 -13.15 10.20
CA ASN A 110 -5.36 -12.88 9.86
C ASN A 110 -5.55 -11.48 9.26
N TYR A 111 -4.86 -10.47 9.79
CA TYR A 111 -4.92 -9.11 9.26
C TYR A 111 -4.33 -9.03 7.84
N ILE A 112 -3.19 -9.68 7.59
CA ILE A 112 -2.58 -9.77 6.26
C ILE A 112 -3.54 -10.45 5.26
N LYS A 113 -4.11 -11.59 5.62
CA LYS A 113 -5.10 -12.29 4.77
C LYS A 113 -6.31 -11.42 4.42
N TYR A 114 -6.80 -10.63 5.38
CA TYR A 114 -7.91 -9.70 5.16
C TYR A 114 -7.52 -8.55 4.21
N GLN A 115 -6.34 -7.97 4.40
CA GLN A 115 -5.77 -6.95 3.51
C GLN A 115 -5.61 -7.46 2.08
N ASP A 116 -5.03 -8.65 1.89
CA ASP A 116 -4.83 -9.25 0.58
C ASP A 116 -6.16 -9.49 -0.14
N LYS A 117 -7.15 -10.05 0.57
CA LYS A 117 -8.50 -10.27 0.01
C LYS A 117 -9.16 -8.96 -0.41
N THR A 118 -8.99 -7.90 0.37
CA THR A 118 -9.55 -6.58 0.07
C THR A 118 -8.87 -5.97 -1.17
N THR A 119 -7.55 -6.07 -1.26
CA THR A 119 -6.74 -5.58 -2.38
C THR A 119 -7.09 -6.32 -3.67
N ILE A 120 -7.18 -7.65 -3.64
CA ILE A 120 -7.58 -8.48 -4.79
C ILE A 120 -8.97 -8.09 -5.28
N ASN A 121 -9.94 -7.94 -4.37
CA ASN A 121 -11.32 -7.57 -4.74
C ASN A 121 -11.41 -6.15 -5.33
N LEU A 122 -10.58 -5.22 -4.84
CA LEU A 122 -10.51 -3.87 -5.40
C LEU A 122 -9.91 -3.89 -6.82
N GLY A 123 -8.83 -4.66 -7.03
CA GLY A 123 -8.19 -4.83 -8.33
C GLY A 123 -9.12 -5.42 -9.38
N THR A 124 -9.79 -6.53 -9.06
CA THR A 124 -10.73 -7.17 -10.00
C THR A 124 -11.92 -6.27 -10.35
N LYS A 125 -12.42 -5.49 -9.39
CA LYS A 125 -13.50 -4.52 -9.62
C LYS A 125 -13.06 -3.38 -10.54
N LEU A 126 -11.85 -2.84 -10.34
CA LEU A 126 -11.27 -1.83 -11.23
C LEU A 126 -11.09 -2.35 -12.65
N ASP A 127 -10.52 -3.55 -12.82
CA ASP A 127 -10.35 -4.17 -14.13
C ASP A 127 -11.70 -4.35 -14.85
N SER A 128 -12.74 -4.78 -14.13
CA SER A 128 -14.09 -4.91 -14.69
C SER A 128 -14.65 -3.57 -15.19
N TYR A 129 -14.39 -2.47 -14.47
CA TYR A 129 -14.79 -1.13 -14.89
C TYR A 129 -14.01 -0.66 -16.11
N PHE A 130 -12.70 -0.89 -16.17
CA PHE A 130 -11.90 -0.54 -17.33
C PHE A 130 -12.36 -1.28 -18.60
N VAL A 131 -12.65 -2.58 -18.49
CA VAL A 131 -13.18 -3.37 -19.62
C VAL A 131 -14.53 -2.83 -20.09
N ASN A 132 -15.45 -2.54 -19.17
CA ASN A 132 -16.77 -2.01 -19.51
C ASN A 132 -16.70 -0.63 -20.17
N ILE A 133 -15.89 0.28 -19.62
CA ILE A 133 -15.68 1.62 -20.21
C ILE A 133 -15.09 1.51 -21.61
N THR A 134 -14.09 0.64 -21.81
CA THR A 134 -13.46 0.42 -23.11
C THR A 134 -14.46 -0.09 -24.15
N LYS A 135 -15.35 -1.01 -23.75
CA LYS A 135 -16.43 -1.51 -24.59
C LYS A 135 -17.40 -0.38 -24.98
N ILE A 136 -17.85 0.42 -24.01
CA ILE A 136 -18.76 1.55 -24.26
C ILE A 136 -18.14 2.56 -25.23
N ILE A 137 -16.89 2.96 -25.01
CA ILE A 137 -16.18 3.88 -25.91
C ILE A 137 -16.08 3.31 -27.32
N SER A 138 -15.80 2.01 -27.45
CA SER A 138 -15.68 1.35 -28.75
C SER A 138 -17.02 1.31 -29.48
N THR A 139 -18.10 1.00 -28.78
CA THR A 139 -19.47 1.04 -29.34
C THR A 139 -19.84 2.46 -29.78
N LEU A 140 -19.61 3.48 -28.94
CA LEU A 140 -19.89 4.89 -29.30
C LEU A 140 -19.11 5.34 -30.54
N LYS A 141 -17.85 4.93 -30.69
CA LYS A 141 -17.06 5.22 -31.89
C LYS A 141 -17.67 4.60 -33.14
N ILE A 142 -18.10 3.35 -33.07
CA ILE A 142 -18.73 2.64 -34.19
C ILE A 142 -20.07 3.31 -34.54
N ASP A 143 -20.92 3.58 -33.56
CA ASP A 143 -22.22 4.20 -33.77
C ASP A 143 -22.09 5.59 -34.40
N ASN A 144 -21.14 6.40 -33.94
CA ASN A 144 -20.85 7.70 -34.54
C ASN A 144 -20.34 7.57 -35.98
N LEU A 145 -19.44 6.62 -36.27
CA LEU A 145 -18.94 6.39 -37.63
C LEU A 145 -20.07 5.96 -38.58
N ILE A 146 -20.94 5.07 -38.13
CA ILE A 146 -22.12 4.62 -38.88
C ILE A 146 -23.05 5.81 -39.14
N SER A 147 -23.36 6.60 -38.10
CA SER A 147 -24.23 7.77 -38.24
C SER A 147 -23.66 8.80 -39.23
N ILE A 148 -22.38 9.14 -39.12
CA ILE A 148 -21.72 10.09 -40.03
C ILE A 148 -21.71 9.54 -41.46
N THR A 149 -21.40 8.26 -41.63
CA THR A 149 -21.37 7.61 -42.95
C THR A 149 -22.74 7.59 -43.60
N ASN A 150 -23.80 7.31 -42.83
CA ASN A 150 -25.16 7.31 -43.32
C ASN A 150 -25.61 8.72 -43.77
N GLU A 151 -25.30 9.76 -42.98
CA GLU A 151 -25.59 11.14 -43.38
C GLU A 151 -24.79 11.55 -44.63
N ILE A 152 -23.51 11.23 -44.72
CA ILE A 152 -22.69 11.51 -45.91
C ILE A 152 -23.24 10.80 -47.14
N ASN A 153 -23.67 9.55 -47.00
CA ASN A 153 -24.19 8.77 -48.12
C ASN A 153 -25.44 9.41 -48.75
N LYS A 154 -26.32 10.05 -47.97
CA LYS A 154 -27.48 10.79 -48.51
C LYS A 154 -27.09 11.84 -49.55
N TYR A 155 -25.96 12.51 -49.32
CA TYR A 155 -25.44 13.55 -50.21
C TYR A 155 -24.47 13.01 -51.27
N ARG A 156 -23.97 11.79 -51.11
CA ARG A 156 -23.15 11.13 -52.13
C ARG A 156 -24.00 10.49 -53.21
N GLN A 157 -25.05 9.79 -52.82
CA GLN A 157 -25.95 9.06 -53.72
C GLN A 157 -27.32 8.91 -53.08
N GLY A 158 -28.35 9.52 -53.65
CA GLY A 158 -29.68 9.50 -53.08
C GLY A 158 -30.65 10.49 -53.71
N VAL A 159 -31.83 10.59 -53.14
CA VAL A 159 -32.86 11.55 -53.53
C VAL A 159 -33.03 12.57 -52.41
N LEU A 160 -32.83 13.84 -52.72
CA LEU A 160 -33.10 14.98 -51.85
C LEU A 160 -34.43 15.61 -52.28
N GLU A 161 -35.33 15.80 -51.34
CA GLU A 161 -36.68 16.30 -51.61
C GLU A 161 -36.94 17.57 -50.79
N ASP A 162 -37.34 18.65 -51.46
CA ASP A 162 -37.84 19.87 -50.84
C ASP A 162 -39.31 20.14 -51.23
N GLU A 163 -39.87 21.30 -50.87
CA GLU A 163 -41.28 21.62 -51.15
C GLU A 163 -41.60 21.68 -52.65
N PHE A 164 -40.63 22.08 -53.48
CA PHE A 164 -40.84 22.39 -54.91
C PHE A 164 -40.17 21.36 -55.83
N PHE A 165 -39.08 20.74 -55.40
CA PHE A 165 -38.21 19.93 -56.25
C PHE A 165 -37.88 18.57 -55.63
N LEU A 166 -37.59 17.61 -56.51
CA LEU A 166 -36.99 16.32 -56.19
C LEU A 166 -35.67 16.21 -56.93
N GLN A 167 -34.55 16.16 -56.21
CA GLN A 167 -33.19 16.12 -56.75
C GLN A 167 -32.57 14.74 -56.55
N GLU A 168 -32.21 14.08 -57.63
CA GLU A 168 -31.41 12.86 -57.59
C GLU A 168 -29.92 13.27 -57.63
N VAL A 169 -29.18 12.82 -56.62
CA VAL A 169 -27.75 13.09 -56.47
C VAL A 169 -26.98 11.81 -56.73
N GLY A 170 -25.93 11.89 -57.55
CA GLY A 170 -24.99 10.82 -57.82
C GLY A 170 -23.56 11.35 -57.75
N HIS A 171 -22.69 10.64 -57.04
CA HIS A 171 -21.29 11.06 -56.82
C HIS A 171 -21.14 12.52 -56.34
N CYS A 172 -21.99 12.93 -55.40
CA CYS A 172 -22.02 14.30 -54.83
C CYS A 172 -22.44 15.39 -55.82
N LYS A 173 -23.15 15.05 -56.91
CA LYS A 173 -23.64 15.99 -57.92
C LYS A 173 -25.10 15.74 -58.24
N VAL A 174 -25.85 16.79 -58.52
CA VAL A 174 -27.22 16.66 -59.03
C VAL A 174 -27.13 16.05 -60.42
N VAL A 175 -27.64 14.83 -60.58
CA VAL A 175 -27.72 14.13 -61.88
C VAL A 175 -29.09 14.27 -62.51
N LYS A 176 -30.12 14.52 -61.69
CA LYS A 176 -31.47 14.82 -62.15
C LYS A 176 -32.19 15.70 -61.16
N PHE A 177 -33.02 16.62 -61.63
CA PHE A 177 -33.98 17.33 -60.78
C PHE A 177 -35.36 17.31 -61.43
N THR A 178 -36.40 17.20 -60.62
CA THR A 178 -37.80 17.15 -61.06
C THR A 178 -38.56 18.27 -60.36
N ASP A 179 -39.25 19.09 -61.14
CA ASP A 179 -40.19 20.10 -60.64
C ASP A 179 -41.52 19.41 -60.31
N LYS A 180 -41.94 19.49 -59.05
CA LYS A 180 -43.15 18.80 -58.57
C LYS A 180 -44.45 19.41 -59.09
N SER A 181 -44.41 20.66 -59.55
CA SER A 181 -45.61 21.38 -59.99
C SER A 181 -46.11 20.92 -61.36
N ASN A 182 -45.19 20.54 -62.25
CA ASN A 182 -45.46 20.15 -63.64
C ASN A 182 -44.91 18.76 -64.00
N ASN A 183 -44.12 18.15 -63.11
CA ASN A 183 -43.43 16.88 -63.34
C ASN A 183 -42.44 16.91 -64.51
N ASP A 184 -42.02 18.11 -64.93
CA ASP A 184 -40.88 18.29 -65.83
C ASP A 184 -39.62 17.90 -65.06
N PHE A 185 -38.70 17.22 -65.73
CA PHE A 185 -37.44 16.81 -65.12
C PHE A 185 -36.27 17.18 -66.02
N THR A 186 -35.14 17.50 -65.39
CA THR A 186 -33.90 17.83 -66.06
C THR A 186 -32.82 16.87 -65.65
N GLU A 187 -32.17 16.24 -66.62
CA GLU A 187 -30.99 15.41 -66.42
C GLU A 187 -29.73 16.22 -66.68
N VAL A 188 -28.71 16.07 -65.83
CA VAL A 188 -27.45 16.83 -65.92
C VAL A 188 -26.30 15.87 -66.17
N PHE A 189 -25.56 16.14 -67.24
CA PHE A 189 -24.47 15.31 -67.70
C PHE A 189 -23.13 16.00 -67.43
N TYR A 190 -22.16 15.22 -66.95
CA TYR A 190 -20.84 15.70 -66.55
C TYR A 190 -19.75 14.97 -67.34
N ASN A 191 -18.59 15.60 -67.50
CA ASN A 191 -17.39 14.94 -68.02
C ASN A 191 -16.65 14.14 -66.92
N ASP A 192 -15.59 13.43 -67.30
CA ASP A 192 -14.77 12.63 -66.38
C ASP A 192 -14.08 13.47 -65.29
N LEU A 193 -13.79 14.74 -65.58
CA LEU A 193 -13.23 15.70 -64.62
C LEU A 193 -14.30 16.25 -63.67
N GLY A 194 -15.56 16.05 -64.03
CA GLY A 194 -16.70 16.40 -63.23
C GLY A 194 -17.34 17.76 -63.50
N GLU A 195 -16.99 18.40 -64.61
CA GLU A 195 -17.57 19.66 -65.07
C GLU A 195 -18.87 19.36 -65.83
N LYS A 196 -19.87 20.26 -65.72
CA LYS A 196 -21.12 20.14 -66.48
C LYS A 196 -20.82 20.21 -67.98
N LEU A 197 -21.40 19.29 -68.74
CA LEU A 197 -21.35 19.29 -70.21
C LEU A 197 -22.64 19.86 -70.77
N TYR A 198 -23.77 19.28 -70.40
CA TYR A 198 -25.09 19.71 -70.83
C TYR A 198 -26.16 19.24 -69.85
N ALA A 199 -27.34 19.85 -69.93
CA ALA A 199 -28.52 19.46 -69.20
C ALA A 199 -29.73 19.42 -70.13
N GLU A 200 -30.55 18.39 -70.00
CA GLU A 200 -31.72 18.15 -70.85
C GLU A 200 -32.96 18.17 -69.99
N THR A 201 -33.89 19.07 -70.29
CA THR A 201 -35.19 19.17 -69.62
C THR A 201 -36.25 18.52 -70.48
N TYR A 202 -37.01 17.63 -69.87
CA TYR A 202 -38.07 16.84 -70.47
C TYR A 202 -39.42 17.22 -69.87
N SER A 203 -40.42 17.32 -70.74
CA SER A 203 -41.82 17.46 -70.38
C SER A 203 -42.62 16.39 -71.11
N GLU A 204 -43.43 15.61 -70.40
CA GLU A 204 -44.15 14.45 -70.96
C GLU A 204 -43.24 13.48 -71.75
N ASN A 205 -42.00 13.26 -71.27
CA ASN A 205 -40.94 12.47 -71.93
C ASN A 205 -40.49 12.99 -73.30
N LYS A 206 -40.73 14.26 -73.62
CA LYS A 206 -40.21 14.93 -74.81
C LYS A 206 -39.18 15.98 -74.40
N LEU A 207 -38.05 16.02 -75.12
CA LEU A 207 -37.04 17.03 -74.91
C LEU A 207 -37.67 18.41 -75.17
N LYS A 208 -37.60 19.29 -74.18
CA LYS A 208 -38.16 20.65 -74.20
C LYS A 208 -37.06 21.69 -74.24
N LEU A 209 -35.96 21.45 -73.53
CA LEU A 209 -34.83 22.38 -73.43
C LEU A 209 -33.51 21.60 -73.29
N LEU A 210 -32.51 21.98 -74.07
CA LEU A 210 -31.12 21.54 -73.94
C LEU A 210 -30.27 22.75 -73.55
N ILE A 211 -29.51 22.66 -72.45
CA ILE A 211 -28.56 23.68 -72.02
C ILE A 211 -27.16 23.09 -72.15
N LYS A 212 -26.25 23.76 -72.85
CA LYS A 212 -24.84 23.37 -72.95
C LYS A 212 -23.98 24.26 -72.07
N TYR A 213 -23.01 23.65 -71.42
CA TYR A 213 -22.09 24.31 -70.51
C TYR A 213 -20.67 24.28 -71.06
N GLN A 214 -19.90 25.31 -70.70
CA GLN A 214 -18.46 25.37 -70.93
C GLN A 214 -17.81 25.94 -69.66
N ASN A 215 -16.88 25.20 -69.06
CA ASN A 215 -16.24 25.56 -67.78
C ASN A 215 -17.27 25.87 -66.68
N ASP A 216 -18.28 25.00 -66.52
CA ASP A 216 -19.41 25.14 -65.59
C ASP A 216 -20.30 26.39 -65.77
N ARG A 217 -20.14 27.13 -66.87
CA ARG A 217 -21.00 28.27 -67.22
C ARG A 217 -21.92 27.93 -68.37
N ILE A 218 -23.14 28.47 -68.35
CA ILE A 218 -24.09 28.31 -69.46
C ILE A 218 -23.53 29.00 -70.70
N LYS A 219 -23.47 28.27 -71.82
CA LYS A 219 -22.98 28.81 -73.10
C LYS A 219 -24.08 28.93 -74.14
N GLU A 220 -24.94 27.93 -74.20
CA GLU A 220 -25.96 27.79 -75.24
C GLU A 220 -27.22 27.15 -74.64
N GLY A 221 -28.38 27.56 -75.09
CA GLY A 221 -29.67 26.94 -74.77
C GLY A 221 -30.48 26.72 -76.03
N ILE A 222 -31.13 25.56 -76.18
CA ILE A 222 -31.97 25.23 -77.32
C ILE A 222 -33.33 24.77 -76.80
N GLU A 223 -34.40 25.43 -77.22
CA GLU A 223 -35.78 25.00 -76.94
C GLU A 223 -36.37 24.23 -78.13
N PHE A 224 -37.17 23.23 -77.82
CA PHE A 224 -37.79 22.34 -78.81
C PHE A 224 -39.31 22.42 -78.74
N ASP A 225 -39.96 22.29 -79.90
CA ASP A 225 -41.40 22.10 -79.98
C ASP A 225 -41.83 20.66 -79.61
N LYS A 226 -43.13 20.39 -79.65
CA LYS A 226 -43.70 19.06 -79.34
C LYS A 226 -43.32 17.96 -80.33
N ASN A 227 -42.75 18.32 -81.49
CA ASN A 227 -42.30 17.41 -82.54
C ASN A 227 -40.78 17.21 -82.51
N GLY A 228 -40.05 17.92 -81.64
CA GLY A 228 -38.60 17.87 -81.54
C GLY A 228 -37.87 18.83 -82.50
N ASN A 229 -38.58 19.82 -83.08
CA ASN A 229 -37.94 20.86 -83.88
C ASN A 229 -37.42 21.97 -82.97
N GLU A 230 -36.22 22.47 -83.25
CA GLU A 230 -35.60 23.59 -82.53
C GLU A 230 -36.37 24.88 -82.81
N ILE A 231 -37.00 25.49 -81.82
CA ILE A 231 -37.79 26.74 -81.99
C ILE A 231 -37.01 27.97 -81.55
N PHE A 232 -36.11 27.82 -80.58
CA PHE A 232 -35.24 28.89 -80.12
C PHE A 232 -33.84 28.39 -79.83
N GLU A 233 -32.86 29.22 -80.14
CA GLU A 233 -31.46 29.05 -79.74
C GLU A 233 -30.98 30.33 -79.04
N TYR A 234 -30.38 30.17 -77.87
CA TYR A 234 -29.92 31.23 -76.99
C TYR A 234 -28.41 31.12 -76.80
N PHE A 235 -27.70 32.23 -76.96
CA PHE A 235 -26.27 32.31 -76.66
C PHE A 235 -26.03 33.23 -75.48
N TYR A 236 -25.22 32.77 -74.53
CA TYR A 236 -24.98 33.47 -73.28
C TYR A 236 -23.61 34.14 -73.25
N ASN A 237 -23.56 35.33 -72.64
CA ASN A 237 -22.32 36.06 -72.39
C ASN A 237 -21.60 35.53 -71.13
N GLU A 238 -20.46 36.12 -70.79
CA GLU A 238 -19.67 35.75 -69.59
C GLU A 238 -20.39 35.97 -68.26
N ALA A 239 -21.48 36.76 -68.24
CA ALA A 239 -22.32 37.00 -67.08
C ALA A 239 -23.55 36.07 -67.05
N GLU A 240 -23.62 35.08 -67.95
CA GLU A 240 -24.75 34.15 -68.12
C GLU A 240 -26.08 34.85 -68.48
N GLU A 241 -25.99 36.02 -69.11
CA GLU A 241 -27.14 36.70 -69.69
C GLU A 241 -27.25 36.38 -71.19
N ILE A 242 -28.49 36.35 -71.70
CA ILE A 242 -28.75 36.12 -73.12
C ILE A 242 -28.15 37.30 -73.91
N SER A 243 -27.20 36.98 -74.78
CA SER A 243 -26.50 37.92 -75.66
C SER A 243 -26.97 37.87 -77.12
N LYS A 244 -27.64 36.77 -77.48
CA LYS A 244 -28.24 36.55 -78.79
C LYS A 244 -29.32 35.49 -78.65
N LYS A 245 -30.46 35.72 -79.30
CA LYS A 245 -31.56 34.77 -79.45
C LYS A 245 -31.86 34.59 -80.94
N ILE A 246 -31.99 33.34 -81.37
CA ILE A 246 -32.41 32.98 -82.73
C ILE A 246 -33.75 32.27 -82.63
N GLU A 247 -34.72 32.70 -83.43
CA GLU A 247 -36.04 32.07 -83.54
C GLU A 247 -36.18 31.35 -84.88
N TYR A 248 -36.79 30.16 -84.84
CA TYR A 248 -36.92 29.25 -85.95
C TYR A 248 -38.41 28.98 -86.22
N GLU A 249 -38.88 29.24 -87.45
CA GLU A 249 -40.23 28.87 -87.87
C GLU A 249 -40.17 27.74 -88.90
N TYR A 250 -41.14 26.82 -88.85
CA TYR A 250 -41.24 25.65 -89.72
C TYR A 250 -42.57 25.65 -90.48
N ASP A 251 -42.57 25.14 -91.70
CA ASP A 251 -43.80 24.86 -92.43
C ASP A 251 -44.48 23.57 -91.91
N ASN A 252 -45.69 23.31 -92.41
CA ASN A 252 -46.48 22.12 -92.05
C ASN A 252 -45.80 20.78 -92.43
N ASN A 253 -44.70 20.80 -93.19
CA ASN A 253 -43.92 19.63 -93.57
C ASN A 253 -42.65 19.47 -92.72
N GLY A 254 -42.46 20.31 -91.70
CA GLY A 254 -41.27 20.29 -90.83
C GLY A 254 -40.03 20.90 -91.48
N LYS A 255 -40.17 21.65 -92.58
CA LYS A 255 -39.05 22.35 -93.21
C LYS A 255 -38.94 23.77 -92.66
N ARG A 256 -37.74 24.17 -92.27
CA ARG A 256 -37.43 25.52 -91.77
C ARG A 256 -37.74 26.58 -92.84
N ILE A 257 -38.53 27.57 -92.48
CA ILE A 257 -39.01 28.65 -93.36
C ILE A 257 -38.50 30.04 -92.96
N LYS A 258 -38.11 30.25 -91.70
CA LYS A 258 -37.62 31.55 -91.22
C LYS A 258 -36.58 31.40 -90.11
N GLU A 259 -35.65 32.36 -90.09
CA GLU A 259 -34.64 32.58 -89.05
C GLU A 259 -34.67 34.06 -88.68
N GLU A 260 -34.93 34.38 -87.40
CA GLU A 260 -34.94 35.76 -86.90
C GLU A 260 -33.92 35.90 -85.75
N VAL A 261 -32.97 36.82 -85.90
CA VAL A 261 -31.88 37.04 -84.95
C VAL A 261 -32.15 38.29 -84.13
N ASN A 262 -32.31 38.12 -82.82
CA ASN A 262 -32.51 39.17 -81.83
C ASN A 262 -31.27 39.27 -80.94
N TYR A 263 -30.79 40.49 -80.69
CA TYR A 263 -29.65 40.79 -79.81
C TYR A 263 -30.14 41.43 -78.51
#